data_AF-A0AA39TAB1-F1
#
_entry.id   AF-A0AA39TAB1-F1
#
_cell.length_a   1.000
_cell.length_b   1.000
_cell.length_c   1.000
_cell.angle_alpha   90.00
_cell.angle_beta   90.00
_cell.angle_gamma   90.00
#
_symmetry.space_group_name_H-M   'P 1'
#
loop_
_entity.id
_entity.type
_entity.pdbx_description
1 polymer ?
#
loop_
_entity_poly.entity_id
_entity_poly.type
_entity_poly.pdbx_seq_one_letter_code
_entity_poly.pdbx_strand_id
1 'polypeptide(L)'
;MSKAYDRVEWSFLAKMMGKLGFSKKWILMIMNCVSTVSFSFVINGNVCGSVNSSRGLRQGDPLSPYLFLLCAEGLSNVINSAVHDSELSGFHCRRSCPNISHLFFADDNLFFSKATDHGCITIHQILDSYEKALGQVINYEKSAMCFSNSIQWAEGDRLVRIVGVGHVRCHERYLGLPSMNYRNKHQLFNGIKDCVWSKVKGWKGKTLSIDGKEILVKVVLQSIPTYSMGHFRLLKSLIHDLHRMCNRF
;
A
#
# COMPACT_ATOMS: atom_id res chain seq x y z
N MET A 1 4.46 -2.60 -5.32
CA MET A 1 5.82 -2.91 -5.85
C MET A 1 6.21 -4.34 -5.53
N SER A 2 7.18 -4.96 -6.20
CA SER A 2 7.68 -6.30 -5.86
C SER A 2 8.89 -6.20 -4.92
N LYS A 3 8.80 -6.78 -3.72
CA LYS A 3 9.87 -6.77 -2.69
C LYS A 3 10.42 -5.36 -2.44
N ALA A 4 9.54 -4.43 -2.06
CA ALA A 4 9.81 -2.99 -2.04
C ALA A 4 11.05 -2.61 -1.22
N TYR A 5 11.25 -3.21 -0.04
CA TYR A 5 12.44 -2.94 0.76
C TYR A 5 13.71 -3.60 0.18
N ASP A 6 13.61 -4.82 -0.34
CA ASP A 6 14.77 -5.62 -0.73
C ASP A 6 15.45 -5.15 -2.03
N ARG A 7 14.75 -4.33 -2.82
CA ARG A 7 15.20 -3.90 -4.16
C ARG A 7 15.72 -2.47 -4.25
N VAL A 8 15.75 -1.71 -3.15
CA VAL A 8 16.20 -0.32 -3.16
C VAL A 8 17.69 -0.23 -3.52
N GLU A 9 18.01 0.42 -4.65
CA GLU A 9 19.40 0.69 -5.02
C GLU A 9 20.01 1.80 -4.14
N TRP A 10 21.08 1.47 -3.44
CA TRP A 10 21.77 2.38 -2.51
C TRP A 10 22.32 3.63 -3.17
N SER A 11 22.80 3.50 -4.41
CA SER A 11 23.31 4.64 -5.18
C SER A 11 22.22 5.67 -5.48
N PHE A 12 20.99 5.23 -5.70
CA PHE A 12 19.84 6.11 -5.89
C PHE A 12 19.48 6.82 -4.58
N LEU A 13 19.38 6.09 -3.47
CA LEU A 13 19.07 6.66 -2.15
C LEU A 13 20.07 7.76 -1.77
N ALA A 14 21.38 7.52 -1.95
CA ALA A 14 22.42 8.50 -1.69
C ALA A 14 22.26 9.77 -2.55
N LYS A 15 21.97 9.60 -3.85
CA LYS A 15 21.74 10.72 -4.78
C LYS A 15 20.48 11.51 -4.40
N MET A 16 19.39 10.84 -4.03
CA MET A 16 18.15 11.48 -3.59
C MET A 16 18.36 12.31 -2.33
N MET A 17 19.02 11.75 -1.30
CA MET A 17 19.39 12.53 -0.11
C MET A 17 20.25 13.75 -0.47
N GLY A 18 21.21 13.59 -1.40
CA GLY A 18 21.99 14.72 -1.89
C GLY A 18 21.14 15.80 -2.56
N LYS A 19 20.16 15.41 -3.38
CA LYS A 19 19.22 16.33 -4.05
C LYS A 19 18.26 17.02 -3.09
N LEU A 20 17.85 16.34 -2.02
CA LEU A 20 17.02 16.90 -0.95
C LEU A 20 17.81 17.80 0.01
N GLY A 21 19.12 18.00 -0.21
CA GLY A 21 19.94 18.95 0.55
C GLY A 21 20.56 18.39 1.83
N PHE A 22 20.54 17.07 2.04
CA PHE A 22 21.19 16.46 3.20
C PHE A 22 22.71 16.67 3.15
N SER A 23 23.32 16.92 4.31
CA SER A 23 24.78 17.09 4.39
C SER A 23 25.53 15.82 3.97
N LYS A 24 26.69 15.98 3.31
CA LYS A 24 27.53 14.84 2.89
C LYS A 24 27.91 13.91 4.05
N LYS A 25 28.17 14.48 5.23
CA LYS A 25 28.48 13.71 6.45
C LYS A 25 27.29 12.83 6.87
N TRP A 26 26.08 13.39 6.83
CA TRP A 26 24.86 12.63 7.15
C TRP A 26 24.63 11.48 6.16
N ILE A 27 24.74 11.78 4.86
CA ILE A 27 24.61 10.78 3.79
C ILE A 27 25.58 9.63 4.03
N LEU A 28 26.86 9.92 4.31
CA LEU A 28 27.87 8.90 4.55
C LEU A 28 27.51 8.00 5.75
N MET A 29 27.01 8.58 6.85
CA MET A 29 26.60 7.80 8.02
C MET A 29 25.44 6.86 7.68
N ILE A 30 24.41 7.35 7.00
CA ILE A 30 23.28 6.52 6.56
C ILE A 30 23.74 5.43 5.60
N MET A 31 24.59 5.77 4.62
CA MET A 31 25.12 4.80 3.68
C MET A 31 25.92 3.70 4.37
N ASN A 32 26.75 4.04 5.35
CA ASN A 32 27.46 3.03 6.15
C ASN A 32 26.50 2.11 6.91
N CYS A 33 25.38 2.61 7.43
CA CYS A 33 24.38 1.77 8.10
C CYS A 33 23.71 0.77 7.16
N VAL A 34 23.36 1.21 5.94
CA VAL A 34 22.62 0.34 5.00
C VAL A 34 23.54 -0.55 4.17
N SER A 35 24.78 -0.12 3.89
CA SER A 35 25.66 -0.81 2.93
C SER A 35 26.56 -1.89 3.53
N THR A 36 26.68 -1.96 4.85
CA THR A 36 27.53 -2.96 5.53
C THR A 36 26.76 -4.15 6.07
N VAL A 37 25.50 -4.33 5.65
CA VAL A 37 24.63 -5.40 6.15
C VAL A 37 25.02 -6.74 5.51
N SER A 38 25.23 -7.74 6.36
CA SER A 38 25.41 -9.15 5.99
C SER A 38 24.30 -10.02 6.59
N PHE A 39 23.90 -11.05 5.86
CA PHE A 39 22.89 -12.03 6.26
C PHE A 39 23.50 -13.41 6.41
N SER A 40 23.04 -14.15 7.41
CA SER A 40 23.34 -15.58 7.59
C SER A 40 22.03 -16.35 7.71
N PHE A 41 22.04 -17.62 7.31
CA PHE A 41 20.85 -18.44 7.27
C PHE A 41 20.82 -19.40 8.45
N VAL A 42 19.69 -19.52 9.14
CA VAL A 42 19.52 -20.55 10.17
C VAL A 42 18.86 -21.77 9.51
N ILE A 43 19.63 -22.84 9.33
CA ILE A 43 19.18 -24.11 8.74
C ILE A 43 19.26 -25.18 9.82
N ASN A 44 18.11 -25.75 10.20
CA ASN A 44 18.00 -26.75 11.27
C ASN A 44 18.61 -26.29 12.61
N GLY A 45 18.47 -25.01 12.95
CA GLY A 45 19.00 -24.43 14.19
C GLY A 45 20.49 -24.02 14.12
N ASN A 46 21.20 -24.36 13.05
CA ASN A 46 22.58 -23.97 12.85
C ASN A 46 22.69 -22.74 11.93
N VAL A 47 23.54 -21.78 12.30
CA VAL A 47 23.86 -20.63 11.46
C VAL A 47 24.83 -21.09 10.37
N CYS A 48 24.40 -20.96 9.12
CA CYS A 48 25.12 -21.41 7.94
C CYS A 48 25.28 -20.25 6.94
N GLY A 49 26.49 -20.12 6.40
CA GLY A 49 26.81 -19.18 5.34
C GLY A 49 26.79 -17.70 5.76
N SER A 50 27.28 -16.85 4.86
CA SER A 50 27.17 -15.41 4.96
C SER A 50 27.01 -14.82 3.56
N VAL A 51 26.08 -13.89 3.41
CA VAL A 51 25.82 -13.15 2.18
C VAL A 51 25.83 -11.67 2.50
N ASN A 52 26.68 -10.93 1.82
CA ASN A 52 26.68 -9.48 1.90
C ASN A 52 25.57 -8.94 0.99
N SER A 53 24.78 -7.99 1.50
CA SER A 53 23.81 -7.30 0.65
C SER A 53 24.54 -6.37 -0.30
N SER A 54 24.01 -6.20 -1.51
CA SER A 54 24.45 -5.16 -2.45
C SER A 54 23.41 -4.05 -2.65
N ARG A 55 22.20 -4.26 -2.11
CA ARG A 55 21.04 -3.37 -2.22
C ARG A 55 20.01 -3.67 -1.12
N GLY A 56 18.96 -2.88 -1.10
CA GLY A 56 17.81 -3.08 -0.23
C GLY A 56 17.96 -2.44 1.15
N LEU A 57 16.85 -2.39 1.86
CA LEU A 57 16.71 -1.84 3.20
C LEU A 57 16.27 -2.95 4.14
N ARG A 58 16.82 -2.98 5.36
CA ARG A 58 16.54 -4.05 6.31
C ARG A 58 15.12 -3.94 6.85
N GLN A 59 14.30 -4.96 6.63
CA GLN A 59 12.97 -5.04 7.27
C GLN A 59 13.11 -5.20 8.79
N GLY A 60 12.33 -4.44 9.55
CA GLY A 60 12.41 -4.37 11.02
C GLY A 60 13.44 -3.39 11.56
N ASP A 61 14.24 -2.76 10.70
CA ASP A 61 15.05 -1.59 11.10
C ASP A 61 14.17 -0.34 11.20
N PRO A 62 14.18 0.39 12.32
CA PRO A 62 13.44 1.64 12.48
C PRO A 62 13.71 2.72 11.42
N LEU A 63 14.90 2.74 10.79
CA LEU A 63 15.25 3.74 9.77
C LEU A 63 14.71 3.39 8.38
N SER A 64 14.61 2.10 8.06
CA SER A 64 14.24 1.64 6.72
C SER A 64 12.94 2.25 6.17
N PRO A 65 11.84 2.38 6.96
CA PRO A 65 10.62 3.02 6.47
C PRO A 65 10.83 4.46 6.03
N TYR A 66 11.62 5.25 6.75
CA TYR A 66 11.90 6.65 6.42
C TYR A 66 12.78 6.77 5.18
N LEU A 67 13.80 5.91 5.07
CA LEU A 67 14.65 5.87 3.89
C LEU A 67 13.86 5.46 2.63
N PHE A 68 12.88 4.56 2.79
CA PHE A 68 11.98 4.19 1.71
C PHE A 68 11.10 5.37 1.25
N LEU A 69 10.64 6.23 2.17
CA LEU A 69 9.89 7.44 1.82
C LEU A 69 10.73 8.40 0.95
N LEU A 70 12.03 8.55 1.23
CA LEU A 70 12.92 9.38 0.40
C LEU A 70 13.04 8.83 -1.03
N CYS A 71 12.94 7.51 -1.20
CA CYS A 71 12.91 6.90 -2.53
C CYS A 71 11.56 7.13 -3.24
N ALA A 72 10.45 7.02 -2.51
CA ALA A 72 9.11 7.30 -3.03
C ALA A 72 8.94 8.77 -3.44
N GLU A 73 9.60 9.70 -2.75
CA GLU A 73 9.64 11.12 -3.09
C GLU A 73 10.19 11.37 -4.50
N GLY A 74 11.16 10.55 -4.95
CA GLY A 74 11.66 10.61 -6.33
C GLY A 74 10.57 10.34 -7.36
N LEU A 75 9.72 9.32 -7.13
CA LEU A 75 8.59 9.01 -8.01
C LEU A 75 7.54 10.11 -8.01
N SER A 76 7.19 10.58 -6.80
CA SER A 76 6.23 11.66 -6.60
C SER A 76 6.61 12.89 -7.42
N ASN A 77 7.89 13.28 -7.37
CA ASN A 77 8.39 14.43 -8.12
C ASN A 77 8.31 14.23 -9.64
N VAL A 78 8.66 13.05 -10.18
CA VAL A 78 8.52 12.77 -11.62
C VAL A 78 7.06 12.85 -12.08
N ILE A 79 6.13 12.32 -11.28
CA ILE A 79 4.69 12.42 -11.59
C ILE A 79 4.22 13.87 -11.52
N ASN A 80 4.64 14.62 -10.50
CA ASN A 80 4.26 16.02 -10.36
C ASN A 80 4.80 16.88 -11.50
N SER A 81 6.00 16.61 -12.01
CA SER A 81 6.52 17.23 -13.23
C SER A 81 5.65 16.92 -14.43
N ALA A 82 5.31 15.65 -14.68
CA ALA A 82 4.43 15.28 -15.78
C ALA A 82 3.03 15.93 -15.68
N VAL A 83 2.54 16.16 -14.46
CA VAL A 83 1.28 16.89 -14.23
C VAL A 83 1.42 18.37 -14.50
N HIS A 84 2.51 18.99 -14.04
CA HIS A 84 2.83 20.40 -14.29
C HIS A 84 2.95 20.68 -15.79
N ASP A 85 3.60 19.77 -16.52
CA ASP A 85 3.84 19.87 -17.96
C ASP A 85 2.63 19.44 -18.81
N SER A 86 1.49 19.18 -18.16
CA SER A 86 0.21 18.77 -18.78
C SER A 86 0.26 17.45 -19.57
N GLU A 87 1.29 16.63 -19.35
CA GLU A 87 1.39 15.27 -19.92
C GLU A 87 0.43 14.29 -19.22
N LEU A 88 0.20 14.51 -17.91
CA LEU A 88 -0.62 13.66 -17.07
C LEU A 88 -1.67 14.50 -16.33
N SER A 89 -2.93 14.11 -16.41
CA SER A 89 -4.01 14.85 -15.75
C SER A 89 -4.52 14.08 -14.54
N GLY A 90 -4.21 14.56 -13.34
CA GLY A 90 -4.75 13.98 -12.11
C GLY A 90 -6.27 14.15 -11.93
N PHE A 91 -6.75 13.71 -10.78
CA PHE A 91 -8.15 13.75 -10.37
C PHE A 91 -8.46 14.96 -9.49
N HIS A 92 -9.54 15.67 -9.80
CA HIS A 92 -10.08 16.73 -8.94
C HIS A 92 -11.38 16.26 -8.29
N CYS A 93 -11.40 16.20 -6.96
CA CYS A 93 -12.63 15.89 -6.22
C CYS A 93 -13.67 17.02 -6.37
N ARG A 94 -13.21 18.27 -6.40
CA ARG A 94 -14.00 19.48 -6.63
C ARG A 94 -13.14 20.54 -7.30
N ARG A 95 -13.75 21.54 -7.95
CA ARG A 95 -13.02 22.62 -8.68
C ARG A 95 -11.96 23.35 -7.82
N SER A 96 -12.18 23.46 -6.52
CA SER A 96 -11.27 24.15 -5.59
C SER A 96 -10.33 23.19 -4.84
N CYS A 97 -10.39 21.89 -5.11
CA CYS A 97 -9.54 20.90 -4.44
C CYS A 97 -8.21 20.76 -5.19
N PRO A 98 -7.13 20.40 -4.49
CA PRO A 98 -5.86 20.09 -5.13
C PRO A 98 -6.04 18.94 -6.14
N ASN A 99 -5.26 19.02 -7.21
CA ASN A 99 -5.18 17.94 -8.20
C ASN A 99 -4.47 16.73 -7.58
N ILE A 100 -5.14 15.59 -7.50
CA ILE A 100 -4.58 14.36 -6.94
C ILE A 100 -4.14 13.47 -8.10
N SER A 101 -2.83 13.35 -8.32
CA SER A 101 -2.25 12.48 -9.36
C SER A 101 -1.85 11.10 -8.84
N HIS A 102 -1.50 11.00 -7.55
CA HIS A 102 -1.10 9.74 -6.93
C HIS A 102 -1.34 9.74 -5.43
N LEU A 103 -1.46 8.55 -4.84
CA LEU A 103 -1.49 8.31 -3.40
C LEU A 103 -0.56 7.14 -3.10
N PHE A 104 0.46 7.36 -2.28
CA PHE A 104 1.42 6.34 -1.91
C PHE A 104 1.22 5.91 -0.46
N PHE A 105 1.22 4.60 -0.24
CA PHE A 105 1.27 4.02 1.09
C PHE A 105 2.17 2.78 1.07
N ALA A 106 3.41 2.94 1.55
CA ALA A 106 4.43 1.90 1.46
C ALA A 106 4.54 1.34 0.01
N ASP A 107 4.23 0.07 -0.20
CA ASP A 107 4.27 -0.60 -1.50
C ASP A 107 2.95 -0.58 -2.27
N ASP A 108 1.87 -0.12 -1.65
CA ASP A 108 0.54 0.08 -2.21
C ASP A 108 0.40 1.51 -2.75
N ASN A 109 0.50 1.64 -4.08
CA ASN A 109 0.47 2.93 -4.77
C ASN A 109 -0.76 3.02 -5.68
N LEU A 110 -1.48 4.14 -5.60
CA LEU A 110 -2.55 4.49 -6.53
C LEU A 110 -2.09 5.64 -7.42
N PHE A 111 -2.43 5.52 -8.70
CA PHE A 111 -2.20 6.54 -9.72
C PHE A 111 -3.54 6.97 -10.30
N PHE A 112 -3.69 8.26 -10.53
CA PHE A 112 -4.89 8.87 -11.07
C PHE A 112 -4.51 9.59 -12.36
N SER A 113 -5.13 9.17 -13.46
CA SER A 113 -5.02 9.83 -14.75
C SER A 113 -6.38 9.83 -15.45
N LYS A 114 -6.56 10.74 -16.40
CA LYS A 114 -7.65 10.61 -17.37
C LYS A 114 -7.41 9.37 -18.23
N ALA A 115 -8.49 8.68 -18.56
CA ALA A 115 -8.49 7.47 -19.38
C ALA A 115 -8.24 7.82 -20.86
N THR A 116 -7.00 8.15 -21.20
CA THR A 116 -6.54 8.39 -22.57
C THR A 116 -5.31 7.53 -22.87
N ASP A 117 -5.07 7.26 -24.15
CA ASP A 117 -3.87 6.53 -24.59
C ASP A 117 -2.60 7.25 -24.10
N HIS A 118 -2.55 8.57 -24.29
CA HIS A 118 -1.44 9.41 -23.83
C HIS A 118 -1.16 9.24 -22.33
N GLY A 119 -2.19 9.36 -21.48
CA GLY A 119 -2.02 9.22 -20.03
C GLY A 119 -1.51 7.83 -19.63
N CYS A 120 -1.95 6.78 -20.33
CA CYS A 120 -1.48 5.41 -20.08
C CYS A 120 -0.01 5.24 -20.51
N ILE A 121 0.38 5.80 -21.66
CA ILE A 121 1.76 5.80 -22.14
C ILE A 121 2.67 6.55 -21.16
N THR A 122 2.28 7.75 -20.74
CA THR A 122 3.07 8.55 -19.78
C THR A 122 3.24 7.82 -18.45
N ILE A 123 2.18 7.20 -17.91
CA ILE A 123 2.28 6.36 -16.70
C ILE A 123 3.28 5.23 -16.93
N HIS A 124 3.18 4.50 -18.04
CA HIS A 124 4.09 3.40 -18.33
C HIS A 124 5.54 3.87 -18.43
N GLN A 125 5.81 5.01 -19.07
CA GLN A 125 7.15 5.60 -19.19
C GLN A 125 7.72 6.06 -17.84
N ILE A 126 6.90 6.67 -16.99
CA ILE A 126 7.31 7.08 -15.64
C ILE A 126 7.68 5.83 -14.82
N LEU A 127 6.85 4.80 -14.89
CA LEU A 127 7.06 3.52 -14.21
C LEU A 127 8.34 2.82 -14.68
N ASP A 128 8.55 2.70 -15.99
CA ASP A 128 9.76 2.11 -16.58
C ASP A 128 11.04 2.91 -16.22
N SER A 129 10.96 4.24 -16.26
CA SER A 129 12.06 5.12 -15.84
C SER A 129 12.39 4.95 -14.35
N TYR A 130 11.35 4.80 -13.51
CA TYR A 130 11.50 4.57 -12.08
C TYR A 130 12.12 3.21 -11.78
N GLU A 131 11.67 2.14 -12.43
CA GLU A 131 12.27 0.80 -12.30
C GLU A 131 13.77 0.81 -12.63
N LYS A 132 14.12 1.45 -13.75
CA LYS A 132 15.53 1.59 -14.19
C LYS A 132 16.38 2.40 -13.22
N ALA A 133 15.83 3.46 -12.62
CA ALA A 133 16.57 4.33 -11.71
C ALA A 133 16.77 3.74 -10.31
N LEU A 134 15.77 3.03 -9.79
CA LEU A 134 15.74 2.55 -8.41
C LEU A 134 16.02 1.06 -8.22
N GLY A 135 16.10 0.31 -9.33
CA GLY A 135 16.18 -1.16 -9.33
C GLY A 135 14.92 -1.85 -8.79
N GLN A 136 13.84 -1.08 -8.60
CA GLN A 136 12.54 -1.59 -8.23
C GLN A 136 11.91 -2.32 -9.41
N VAL A 137 11.02 -3.25 -9.08
CA VAL A 137 10.23 -3.97 -10.09
C VAL A 137 8.77 -3.87 -9.67
N ILE A 138 7.93 -3.41 -10.58
CA ILE A 138 6.49 -3.34 -10.45
C ILE A 138 5.96 -4.76 -10.54
N ASN A 139 5.02 -5.07 -9.66
CA ASN A 139 4.35 -6.36 -9.71
C ASN A 139 3.13 -6.22 -10.63
N TYR A 140 3.33 -6.39 -11.93
CA TYR A 140 2.26 -6.29 -12.93
C TYR A 140 1.11 -7.28 -12.69
N GLU A 141 1.38 -8.44 -12.07
CA GLU A 141 0.34 -9.43 -11.72
C GLU A 141 -0.57 -8.94 -10.58
N LYS A 142 -0.04 -8.17 -9.63
CA LYS A 142 -0.80 -7.56 -8.53
C LYS A 142 -1.35 -6.18 -8.87
N SER A 143 -0.77 -5.52 -9.87
CA SER A 143 -1.22 -4.24 -10.36
C SER A 143 -2.42 -4.39 -11.27
N ALA A 144 -3.37 -3.47 -11.15
CA ALA A 144 -4.57 -3.47 -11.96
C ALA A 144 -5.03 -2.04 -12.21
N MET A 145 -5.79 -1.85 -13.29
CA MET A 145 -6.47 -0.60 -13.60
C MET A 145 -7.98 -0.77 -13.50
N CYS A 146 -8.60 0.27 -12.95
CA CYS A 146 -10.04 0.44 -12.90
C CYS A 146 -10.40 1.74 -13.59
N PHE A 147 -11.50 1.74 -14.34
CA PHE A 147 -12.00 2.94 -15.01
C PHE A 147 -13.35 3.37 -14.42
N SER A 148 -13.74 4.62 -14.74
CA SER A 148 -15.09 5.09 -14.41
C SER A 148 -16.14 4.40 -15.28
N ASN A 149 -17.40 4.43 -14.84
CA ASN A 149 -18.54 3.87 -15.58
C ASN A 149 -18.76 4.53 -16.96
N SER A 150 -18.05 5.61 -17.27
CA SER A 150 -18.09 6.29 -18.57
C SER A 150 -17.30 5.58 -19.66
N ILE A 151 -16.36 4.70 -19.29
CA ILE A 151 -15.53 3.96 -20.24
C ILE A 151 -16.15 2.59 -20.49
N GLN A 152 -16.34 2.24 -21.77
CA GLN A 152 -16.78 0.91 -22.15
C GLN A 152 -15.70 -0.13 -21.86
N TRP A 153 -16.12 -1.36 -21.54
CA TRP A 153 -15.18 -2.41 -21.15
C TRP A 153 -14.11 -2.69 -22.21
N ALA A 154 -14.49 -2.73 -23.49
CA ALA A 154 -13.57 -2.96 -24.60
C ALA A 154 -12.51 -1.85 -24.74
N GLU A 155 -12.89 -0.59 -24.48
CA GLU A 155 -11.94 0.53 -24.49
C GLU A 155 -11.00 0.46 -23.29
N GLY A 156 -11.52 0.09 -22.11
CA GLY A 156 -10.70 -0.17 -20.92
C GLY A 156 -9.68 -1.28 -21.16
N ASP A 157 -10.08 -2.39 -21.80
CA ASP A 157 -9.18 -3.48 -22.17
C ASP A 157 -8.06 -3.01 -23.12
N ARG A 158 -8.35 -2.07 -24.04
CA ARG A 158 -7.32 -1.47 -24.91
C ARG A 158 -6.31 -0.66 -24.09
N LEU A 159 -6.78 0.21 -23.21
CA LEU A 159 -5.94 1.08 -22.38
C LEU A 159 -5.07 0.28 -21.41
N VAL A 160 -5.61 -0.77 -20.81
CA VAL A 160 -4.89 -1.65 -19.89
C VAL A 160 -3.70 -2.34 -20.57
N ARG A 161 -3.84 -2.71 -21.86
CA ARG A 161 -2.76 -3.34 -22.63
C ARG A 161 -1.57 -2.41 -22.87
N ILE A 162 -1.79 -1.09 -22.91
CA ILE A 162 -0.72 -0.10 -23.04
C ILE A 162 0.20 -0.17 -21.81
N VAL A 163 -0.38 -0.29 -20.62
CA VAL A 163 0.39 -0.33 -19.36
C VAL A 163 0.90 -1.75 -19.05
N GLY A 164 0.17 -2.78 -19.49
CA GLY A 164 0.53 -4.19 -19.28
C GLY A 164 0.03 -4.78 -17.94
N VAL A 165 -1.11 -4.33 -17.43
CA VAL A 165 -1.68 -4.74 -16.13
C VAL A 165 -3.01 -5.48 -16.28
N GLY A 166 -3.64 -5.91 -15.19
CA GLY A 166 -5.00 -6.47 -15.22
C GLY A 166 -6.10 -5.39 -15.32
N HIS A 167 -7.19 -5.68 -16.01
CA HIS A 167 -8.39 -4.83 -16.02
C HIS A 167 -9.39 -5.31 -14.96
N VAL A 168 -9.73 -4.46 -14.00
CA VAL A 168 -10.69 -4.77 -12.93
C VAL A 168 -11.84 -3.76 -12.92
N ARG A 169 -13.03 -4.22 -12.52
CA ARG A 169 -14.21 -3.35 -12.37
C ARG A 169 -14.07 -2.31 -11.27
N CYS A 170 -13.36 -2.68 -10.21
CA CYS A 170 -13.06 -1.85 -9.06
C CYS A 170 -11.96 -2.53 -8.26
N HIS A 171 -11.13 -1.77 -7.58
CA HIS A 171 -10.31 -2.31 -6.51
C HIS A 171 -11.25 -2.73 -5.37
N GLU A 172 -11.26 -4.00 -4.97
CA GLU A 172 -12.20 -4.44 -3.93
C GLU A 172 -11.85 -3.87 -2.55
N ARG A 173 -10.54 -3.74 -2.29
CA ARG A 173 -9.99 -3.22 -1.04
C ARG A 173 -8.74 -2.39 -1.30
N TYR A 174 -8.60 -1.31 -0.54
CA TYR A 174 -7.37 -0.52 -0.44
C TYR A 174 -7.10 -0.26 1.04
N LEU A 175 -5.89 -0.60 1.51
CA LEU A 175 -5.49 -0.50 2.93
C LEU A 175 -6.44 -1.24 3.89
N GLY A 176 -7.03 -2.36 3.47
CA GLY A 176 -7.98 -3.12 4.27
C GLY A 176 -9.38 -2.49 4.36
N LEU A 177 -9.60 -1.34 3.72
CA LEU A 177 -10.92 -0.72 3.59
C LEU A 177 -11.53 -1.05 2.23
N PRO A 178 -12.85 -1.23 2.16
CA PRO A 178 -13.52 -1.52 0.90
C PRO A 178 -13.61 -0.25 0.04
N SER A 179 -13.41 -0.39 -1.27
CA SER A 179 -13.55 0.76 -2.19
C SER A 179 -15.01 0.98 -2.60
N MET A 180 -15.36 2.23 -2.91
CA MET A 180 -16.70 2.82 -2.87
C MET A 180 -17.68 2.41 -4.00
N ASN A 181 -17.64 1.16 -4.48
CA ASN A 181 -18.54 0.67 -5.54
C ASN A 181 -19.64 -0.29 -5.08
N TYR A 182 -19.79 -0.53 -3.77
CA TYR A 182 -20.91 -1.34 -3.28
C TYR A 182 -22.20 -0.51 -3.23
N ARG A 183 -23.12 -0.80 -4.17
CA ARG A 183 -24.52 -0.32 -4.11
C ARG A 183 -25.20 -0.71 -2.78
N ASN A 184 -24.73 -1.78 -2.13
CA ASN A 184 -25.20 -2.22 -0.82
C ASN A 184 -24.18 -1.91 0.29
N LYS A 185 -24.49 -0.89 1.11
CA LYS A 185 -23.67 -0.49 2.27
C LYS A 185 -23.50 -1.57 3.33
N HIS A 186 -24.37 -2.59 3.39
CA HIS A 186 -24.22 -3.70 4.32
C HIS A 186 -23.09 -4.64 3.91
N GLN A 187 -23.01 -4.97 2.62
CA GLN A 187 -21.97 -5.86 2.09
C GLN A 187 -20.57 -5.26 2.24
N LEU A 188 -20.48 -3.93 2.18
CA LEU A 188 -19.26 -3.15 2.39
C LEU A 188 -18.55 -3.53 3.71
N PHE A 189 -19.32 -3.76 4.78
CA PHE A 189 -18.77 -3.99 6.12
C PHE A 189 -18.91 -5.43 6.63
N ASN A 190 -19.37 -6.36 5.80
CA ASN A 190 -19.46 -7.78 6.20
C ASN A 190 -18.10 -8.34 6.63
N GLY A 191 -17.01 -7.90 6.01
CA GLY A 191 -15.66 -8.32 6.42
C GLY A 191 -15.33 -8.00 7.88
N ILE A 192 -15.85 -6.92 8.44
CA ILE A 192 -15.69 -6.59 9.88
C ILE A 192 -16.39 -7.64 10.72
N LYS A 193 -17.64 -7.98 10.36
CA LYS A 193 -18.44 -9.00 11.03
C LYS A 193 -17.76 -10.37 10.98
N ASP A 194 -17.23 -10.76 9.81
CA ASP A 194 -16.54 -12.04 9.63
C ASP A 194 -15.26 -12.12 10.47
N CYS A 195 -14.48 -11.04 10.54
CA CYS A 195 -13.29 -10.95 11.40
C CYS A 195 -13.64 -11.14 12.88
N VAL A 196 -14.66 -10.42 13.37
CA VAL A 196 -15.14 -10.57 14.76
C VAL A 196 -15.63 -12.00 15.02
N TRP A 197 -16.41 -12.56 14.09
CA TRP A 197 -16.93 -13.93 14.21
C TRP A 197 -15.83 -14.97 14.28
N SER A 198 -14.82 -14.85 13.42
CA SER A 198 -13.67 -15.75 13.36
C SER A 198 -12.90 -15.78 14.69
N LYS A 199 -12.68 -14.61 15.31
CA LYS A 199 -12.06 -14.51 16.64
C LYS A 199 -12.91 -15.17 17.73
N VAL A 200 -14.20 -14.82 17.80
CA VAL A 200 -15.12 -15.40 18.79
C VAL A 200 -15.20 -16.92 18.66
N LYS A 201 -15.33 -17.45 17.44
CA LYS A 201 -15.38 -18.89 17.18
C LYS A 201 -14.09 -19.59 17.64
N GLY A 202 -12.93 -18.97 17.38
CA GLY A 202 -11.62 -19.48 17.82
C GLY A 202 -11.42 -19.49 19.34
N TRP A 203 -12.16 -18.65 20.09
CA TRP A 203 -12.06 -18.60 21.54
C TRP A 203 -13.11 -19.44 22.28
N LYS A 204 -14.26 -19.73 21.66
CA LYS A 204 -15.30 -20.57 22.27
C LYS A 204 -14.83 -21.97 22.66
N GLY A 205 -13.78 -22.48 22.01
CA GLY A 205 -13.14 -23.77 22.35
C GLY A 205 -12.11 -23.71 23.49
N LYS A 206 -11.86 -22.52 24.07
CA LYS A 206 -10.89 -22.33 25.15
C LYS A 206 -11.60 -22.10 26.48
N THR A 207 -11.13 -22.74 27.55
CA THR A 207 -11.59 -22.48 28.92
C THR A 207 -11.04 -21.15 29.41
N LEU A 208 -11.80 -20.07 29.21
CA LEU A 208 -11.46 -18.71 29.64
C LEU A 208 -12.31 -18.32 30.84
N SER A 209 -11.70 -17.64 31.81
CA SER A 209 -12.43 -16.98 32.88
C SER A 209 -13.31 -15.84 32.33
N ILE A 210 -14.30 -15.41 33.13
CA ILE A 210 -15.18 -14.29 32.77
C ILE A 210 -14.35 -13.02 32.53
N ASP A 211 -13.39 -12.71 33.41
CA ASP A 211 -12.50 -11.56 33.27
C ASP A 211 -11.63 -11.65 32.01
N GLY A 212 -11.12 -12.85 31.70
CA GLY A 212 -10.36 -13.10 30.49
C GLY A 212 -11.18 -12.85 29.22
N LYS A 213 -12.46 -13.24 29.22
CA LYS A 213 -13.38 -12.94 28.11
C LYS A 213 -13.63 -11.44 27.98
N GLU A 214 -13.86 -10.74 29.09
CA GLU A 214 -14.08 -9.30 29.09
C GLU A 214 -12.89 -8.55 28.49
N ILE A 215 -11.67 -8.90 28.88
CA ILE A 215 -10.44 -8.31 28.34
C ILE A 215 -10.35 -8.55 26.82
N LEU A 216 -10.63 -9.76 26.35
CA LEU A 216 -10.61 -10.07 24.91
C LEU A 216 -11.65 -9.27 24.12
N VAL A 217 -12.85 -9.07 24.68
CA VAL A 217 -13.87 -8.21 24.06
C VAL A 217 -13.35 -6.78 23.92
N LYS A 218 -12.83 -6.20 25.01
CA LYS A 218 -12.37 -4.80 25.05
C LYS A 218 -11.12 -4.54 24.20
N VAL A 219 -10.11 -5.40 24.30
CA VAL A 219 -8.81 -5.18 23.64
C VAL A 219 -8.85 -5.59 22.18
N VAL A 220 -9.54 -6.69 21.85
CA VAL A 220 -9.49 -7.29 20.51
C VAL A 220 -10.77 -7.04 19.73
N LEU A 221 -11.96 -7.39 20.25
CA LEU A 221 -13.17 -7.27 19.44
C LEU A 221 -13.59 -5.82 19.18
N GLN A 222 -13.46 -4.95 20.18
CA GLN A 222 -13.79 -3.52 20.04
C GLN A 222 -12.77 -2.76 19.18
N SER A 223 -11.53 -3.24 19.06
CA SER A 223 -10.50 -2.57 18.24
C SER A 223 -10.61 -2.88 16.74
N ILE A 224 -11.18 -4.03 16.36
CA ILE A 224 -11.39 -4.43 14.95
C ILE A 224 -12.14 -3.36 14.13
N PRO A 225 -13.31 -2.85 14.55
CA PRO A 225 -14.03 -1.84 13.76
C PRO A 225 -13.40 -0.45 13.83
N THR A 226 -12.49 -0.16 14.76
CA THR A 226 -11.99 1.20 15.03
C THR A 226 -11.35 1.84 13.81
N TYR A 227 -10.55 1.08 13.05
CA TYR A 227 -9.92 1.58 11.84
C TYR A 227 -10.96 1.97 10.77
N SER A 228 -11.98 1.13 10.54
CA SER A 228 -13.08 1.47 9.62
C SER A 228 -13.95 2.62 10.12
N MET A 229 -14.19 2.72 11.43
CA MET A 229 -14.96 3.82 12.04
C MET A 229 -14.28 5.18 11.88
N GLY A 230 -12.94 5.22 11.83
CA GLY A 230 -12.20 6.45 11.56
C GLY A 230 -12.44 7.04 10.16
N HIS A 231 -12.88 6.21 9.21
CA HIS A 231 -13.06 6.61 7.80
C HIS A 231 -14.52 6.60 7.36
N PHE A 232 -15.35 5.75 7.96
CA PHE A 232 -16.74 5.56 7.57
C PHE A 232 -17.68 5.59 8.77
N ARG A 233 -18.87 6.17 8.55
CA ARG A 233 -19.99 6.01 9.48
C ARG A 233 -20.60 4.62 9.32
N LEU A 234 -20.38 3.74 10.30
CA LEU A 234 -20.95 2.40 10.30
C LEU A 234 -22.48 2.42 10.42
N LEU A 235 -23.12 1.42 9.82
CA LEU A 235 -24.57 1.23 9.91
C LEU A 235 -24.97 0.82 11.32
N LYS A 236 -26.07 1.38 11.84
CA LYS A 236 -26.61 1.01 13.17
C LYS A 236 -26.89 -0.48 13.28
N SER A 237 -27.36 -1.10 12.21
CA SER A 237 -27.62 -2.54 12.11
C SER A 237 -26.35 -3.38 12.31
N LEU A 238 -25.24 -2.99 11.70
CA LEU A 238 -23.95 -3.65 11.88
C LEU A 238 -23.47 -3.54 13.33
N ILE A 239 -23.57 -2.36 13.94
CA ILE A 239 -23.18 -2.16 15.34
C ILE A 239 -23.99 -3.07 16.25
N HIS A 240 -25.31 -3.17 16.01
CA HIS A 240 -26.18 -4.05 16.77
C HIS A 240 -25.82 -5.53 16.61
N ASP A 241 -25.46 -5.96 15.39
CA ASP A 241 -24.97 -7.32 15.14
C ASP A 241 -23.66 -7.60 15.88
N LEU A 242 -22.70 -6.67 15.86
CA LEU A 242 -21.43 -6.81 16.59
C LEU A 242 -21.67 -6.92 18.10
N HIS A 243 -22.53 -6.08 18.67
CA HIS A 243 -22.92 -6.17 20.08
C HIS A 243 -23.54 -7.54 20.42
N ARG A 244 -24.45 -8.05 19.57
CA ARG A 244 -25.02 -9.39 19.77
C ARG A 244 -23.96 -10.49 19.74
N MET A 245 -22.94 -10.37 18.90
CA MET A 245 -21.86 -11.34 18.82
C MET A 245 -20.98 -11.32 20.07
N CYS A 246 -20.62 -10.13 20.56
CA CYS A 246 -19.87 -9.96 21.79
C CYS A 246 -20.65 -10.49 23.01
N ASN A 247 -21.94 -10.20 23.11
CA ASN A 247 -22.78 -10.67 24.23
C ASN A 247 -22.99 -12.19 24.25
N ARG A 248 -22.77 -12.89 23.12
CA ARG A 248 -22.90 -14.35 22.99
C ARG A 248 -21.59 -15.11 23.21
N PHE A 249 -20.48 -14.41 23.50
CA PHE A 249 -19.16 -14.97 23.74
C PHE A 249 -18.91 -15.08 25.25
#